data_AF-A0A2V7HMF1-F1
#
_entry.id   AF-A0A2V7HMF1-F1
#
_cell.length_a   1.000
_cell.length_b   1.000
_cell.length_c   1.000
_cell.angle_alpha   90.00
_cell.angle_beta   90.00
_cell.angle_gamma   90.00
#
_symmetry.space_group_name_H-M   'P 1'
#
loop_
_entity.id
_entity.type
_entity.pdbx_description
1 polymer ?
#
loop_
_entity_poly.entity_id
_entity_poly.type
_entity_poly.pdbx_seq_one_letter_code
_entity_poly.pdbx_strand_id
1 'polypeptide(L)' 'YLQSLSVPASRLRTAGKGKTEPIQPNDTEEGRAKNRRVEIAIYASEAYRNQVKGQTQ' A
#
# COMPACT_ATOMS: atom_id res chain seq x y z
N TYR A 1 -14.80 0.82 0.85
CA TYR A 1 -14.77 0.35 -0.55
C TYR A 1 -14.15 -1.05 -0.68
N LEU A 2 -12.86 -1.28 -0.38
CA LEU A 2 -12.26 -2.62 -0.57
C LEU A 2 -12.97 -3.75 0.18
N GLN A 3 -13.49 -3.48 1.38
CA GLN A 3 -14.31 -4.44 2.14
C GLN A 3 -15.65 -4.76 1.46
N SER A 4 -16.29 -3.79 0.77
CA SER A 4 -17.52 -4.05 0.01
C SER A 4 -17.27 -4.84 -1.26
N LEU A 5 -16.01 -4.91 -1.72
CA LEU A 5 -15.55 -5.80 -2.77
C LEU A 5 -15.06 -7.14 -2.22
N SER A 6 -15.47 -7.52 -1.01
CA SER A 6 -15.14 -8.80 -0.36
C SER A 6 -13.66 -9.01 -0.04
N VAL A 7 -12.85 -7.94 0.06
CA VAL A 7 -11.50 -8.05 0.61
C VAL A 7 -11.56 -8.12 2.14
N PRO A 8 -11.11 -9.21 2.79
CA PRO A 8 -11.18 -9.34 4.24
C PRO A 8 -10.40 -8.23 4.96
N ALA A 9 -11.01 -7.66 6.01
CA ALA A 9 -10.39 -6.59 6.80
C ALA A 9 -9.03 -6.99 7.38
N SER A 10 -8.87 -8.26 7.77
CA SER A 10 -7.62 -8.82 8.30
C SER A 10 -6.45 -8.80 7.30
N ARG A 11 -6.72 -8.65 6.00
CA ARG A 11 -5.70 -8.55 4.94
C ARG A 11 -5.35 -7.11 4.56
N LEU A 12 -6.03 -6.13 5.15
CA LEU A 12 -5.82 -4.72 4.85
C LEU A 12 -4.99 -4.07 5.96
N ARG A 13 -3.96 -3.32 5.56
CA ARG A 13 -3.22 -2.42 6.44
C ARG A 13 -3.20 -1.05 5.81
N THR A 14 -3.53 -0.03 6.59
CA THR A 14 -3.52 1.36 6.13
C THR A 14 -2.46 2.14 6.90
N ALA A 15 -1.74 3.02 6.20
CA ALA A 15 -0.76 3.90 6.80
C ALA A 15 -0.89 5.30 6.16
N GLY A 16 -1.05 6.32 6.98
CA GLY A 16 -1.03 7.71 6.53
C GLY A 16 0.40 8.23 6.46
N LYS A 17 0.86 8.63 5.28
CA LYS A 17 2.21 9.17 5.06
C LYS A 17 2.28 10.70 5.13
N GLY A 18 1.14 11.39 5.16
CA GLY A 18 1.09 12.84 5.27
C GLY A 18 2.00 13.54 4.25
N LYS A 19 2.91 14.39 4.75
CA LYS A 19 3.85 15.17 3.91
C LYS A 19 5.24 14.55 3.81
N THR A 20 5.48 13.37 4.40
CA THR A 20 6.84 12.82 4.52
C THR A 20 7.32 12.11 3.26
N GLU A 21 6.41 11.77 2.35
CA GLU A 21 6.70 11.06 1.09
C GLU A 21 6.06 11.76 -0.13
N PRO A 22 6.50 12.98 -0.48
CA PRO A 22 6.03 13.67 -1.68
C PRO A 22 6.60 13.01 -2.94
N ILE A 23 5.79 12.92 -3.99
CA ILE A 23 6.26 12.49 -5.33
C ILE A 23 6.60 13.67 -6.23
N GLN A 24 6.09 14.86 -5.90
CA GLN A 24 6.42 16.12 -6.56
C GLN A 24 6.57 17.26 -5.55
N PRO A 25 7.28 18.35 -5.88
CA PRO A 25 7.29 19.57 -5.06
C PRO A 25 5.88 20.10 -4.80
N ASN A 26 5.65 20.71 -3.63
CA ASN A 26 4.34 21.25 -3.23
C ASN A 26 4.13 22.72 -3.64
N ASP A 27 5.04 23.27 -4.46
CA ASP A 27 5.10 24.69 -4.78
C ASP A 27 3.94 25.12 -5.69
N THR A 28 3.50 24.23 -6.59
CA THR A 28 2.35 24.46 -7.48
C THR A 28 1.10 23.70 -7.05
N GLU A 29 -0.08 24.14 -7.51
CA GLU A 29 -1.33 23.44 -7.19
C GLU A 29 -1.36 22.05 -7.83
N GLU A 30 -0.79 21.90 -9.03
CA GLU A 30 -0.68 20.62 -9.73
C GLU A 30 0.20 19.64 -8.96
N GLY A 31 1.33 20.10 -8.40
CA GLY A 31 2.21 19.30 -7.56
C GLY A 31 1.52 18.83 -6.28
N ARG A 32 0.80 19.74 -5.60
CA ARG A 32 -0.02 19.39 -4.42
C ARG A 32 -1.13 18.40 -4.77
N ALA A 33 -1.79 18.57 -5.92
CA ALA A 33 -2.84 17.67 -6.38
C ALA A 33 -2.30 16.25 -6.59
N LYS A 34 -1.11 16.11 -7.19
CA LYS A 34 -0.46 14.80 -7.36
C LYS A 34 -0.03 14.16 -6.04
N ASN A 35 0.35 14.96 -5.04
CA ASN A 35 0.71 14.43 -3.72
C ASN A 35 -0.50 13.95 -2.90
N ARG A 36 -1.72 14.41 -3.20
CA ARG A 36 -2.97 13.90 -2.60
C ARG A 36 -3.37 12.56 -3.23
N ARG A 37 -2.64 11.49 -2.89
CA ARG A 37 -2.81 10.15 -3.49
C ARG A 37 -2.93 9.03 -2.47
N VAL A 38 -3.47 7.91 -2.91
CA VAL A 38 -3.49 6.63 -2.19
C VAL A 38 -2.72 5.62 -3.03
N GLU A 39 -1.79 4.92 -2.40
CA GLU A 39 -1.05 3.81 -3.02
C GLU A 39 -1.51 2.48 -2.43
N ILE A 40 -1.60 1.46 -3.29
CA ILE A 40 -1.99 0.10 -2.89
C ILE A 40 -0.84 -0.83 -3.27
N ALA A 41 -0.21 -1.43 -2.27
CA ALA A 41 0.80 -2.46 -2.45
C ALA A 41 0.22 -3.83 -2.09
N ILE A 42 0.42 -4.81 -2.97
CA ILE A 42 -0.05 -6.19 -2.79
C ILE A 42 1.15 -7.05 -2.39
N TYR A 43 1.06 -7.69 -1.23
CA TYR A 43 2.11 -8.56 -0.70
C TYR A 43 1.67 -10.01 -0.68
N ALA A 44 2.65 -10.92 -0.80
CA ALA A 44 2.42 -12.34 -0.58
C ALA A 44 2.01 -12.63 0.86
N SER A 45 1.16 -13.64 1.06
CA SER A 45 0.76 -14.09 2.40
C SER A 45 1.95 -14.68 3.15
N GLU A 46 1.91 -14.61 4.48
CA GLU A 46 2.94 -15.23 5.32
C GLU A 46 3.06 -16.73 5.08
N ALA A 47 1.93 -17.42 4.90
CA ALA A 47 1.89 -18.83 4.55
C ALA A 47 2.66 -19.12 3.26
N TYR A 48 2.44 -18.35 2.20
CA TYR A 48 3.16 -18.52 0.93
C TYR A 48 4.66 -18.26 1.09
N ARG A 49 5.03 -17.20 1.82
CA ARG A 49 6.43 -16.88 2.10
C ARG A 49 7.12 -18.01 2.89
N ASN A 50 6.43 -18.63 3.84
CA ASN A 50 6.96 -19.74 4.62
C ASN A 50 7.09 -21.03 3.80
N GLN A 51 6.11 -21.32 2.94
CA GLN A 51 6.16 -22.45 2.01
C GLN A 51 7.38 -22.37 1.10
N VAL A 52 7.60 -21.22 0.45
CA VAL A 52 8.74 -21.02 -0.46
C VAL A 52 10.06 -21.19 0.28
N LYS A 53 10.20 -20.62 1.49
CA LYS A 53 11.42 -20.77 2.31
C LYS A 53 11.73 -22.23 2.67
N GLY A 54 10.71 -23.03 2.99
CA GLY A 54 10.88 -24.45 3.31
C GLY A 54 11.21 -25.32 2.09
N GLN A 55 10.81 -24.89 0.88
CA GLN A 55 11.12 -25.58 -0.38
C GLN A 55 12.52 -25.26 -0.92
N THR A 56 13.17 -24.21 -0.41
CA THR A 56 14.51 -23.78 -0.87
C THR A 56 15.63 -24.29 0.05
N GLN A 57 15.31 -25.11 1.06
CA GLN A 57 16.26 -25.79 1.94
C GLN A 57 16.44 -27.25 1.54
#